data_AF-A0A0D6QD06-F1
#
_entry.id   AF-A0A0D6QD06-F1
#
_cell.length_a   1.000
_cell.length_b   1.000
_cell.length_c   1.000
_cell.angle_alpha   90.00
_cell.angle_beta   90.00
_cell.angle_gamma   90.00
#
_symmetry.space_group_name_H-M   'P 1'
#
loop_
_entity.id
_entity.type
_entity.pdbx_description
1 polymer ?
#
loop_
_entity_poly.entity_id
_entity_poly.type
_entity_poly.pdbx_seq_one_letter_code
_entity_poly.pdbx_strand_id
1 'polypeptide(L)'
;MSGNTTTATNFRNTILNGDSVDLMRAMPRNAVDFILTNPPYLVNYQGRDGRKVRNDDNARWLRPAVNQMHRVLKWGGLAVSFYGWNKIDLFADA
;
A
#
# COMPACT_ATOMS: atom_id res chain seq x y z
N MET A 1 -1.56 26.89 28.93
CA MET A 1 -1.66 26.43 27.53
C MET A 1 -0.77 25.21 27.37
N SER A 2 -1.30 23.99 27.57
CA SER A 2 -0.59 22.76 27.19
C SER A 2 -1.27 22.21 25.95
N GLY A 3 -0.59 22.29 24.81
CA GLY A 3 -1.06 21.72 23.56
C GLY A 3 -1.23 20.22 23.71
N ASN A 4 -2.45 19.75 23.49
CA ASN A 4 -2.77 18.34 23.40
C ASN A 4 -2.25 17.85 22.04
N THR A 5 -1.09 17.21 22.01
CA THR A 5 -0.54 16.62 20.77
C THR A 5 -1.32 15.34 20.46
N THR A 6 -2.30 15.48 19.59
CA THR A 6 -3.16 14.42 19.05
C THR A 6 -2.35 13.33 18.31
N THR A 7 -2.44 12.11 18.86
CA THR A 7 -2.47 10.78 18.20
C THR A 7 -1.17 10.13 17.71
N ALA A 8 -0.57 9.29 18.58
CA ALA A 8 0.16 8.10 18.14
C ALA A 8 -0.84 6.96 17.90
N THR A 9 -1.37 6.84 16.68
CA THR A 9 -2.18 5.67 16.30
C THR A 9 -1.25 4.46 16.38
N ASN A 10 -1.48 3.56 17.33
CA ASN A 10 -0.57 2.44 17.61
C ASN A 10 -0.72 1.35 16.53
N PHE A 11 -0.02 1.50 15.41
CA PHE A 11 -0.07 0.56 14.26
C PHE A 11 0.92 -0.62 14.37
N ARG A 12 1.69 -0.71 15.47
CA ARG A 12 2.61 -1.83 15.69
C ARG A 12 1.83 -3.07 16.13
N ASN A 13 2.29 -4.23 15.67
CA ASN A 13 1.74 -5.56 16.05
C ASN A 13 0.22 -5.66 15.89
N THR A 14 -0.35 -4.98 14.90
CA THR A 14 -1.80 -4.89 14.68
C THR A 14 -2.10 -5.08 13.19
N ILE A 15 -3.15 -5.83 12.87
CA ILE A 15 -3.69 -5.92 11.51
C ILE A 15 -4.77 -4.87 11.36
N LEU A 16 -4.55 -3.92 10.46
CA LEU A 16 -5.50 -2.87 10.14
C LEU A 16 -6.34 -3.28 8.92
N ASN A 17 -7.66 -3.20 9.02
CA ASN A 17 -8.58 -3.48 7.93
C ASN A 17 -9.07 -2.15 7.31
N GLY A 18 -8.82 -1.96 6.02
CA GLY A 18 -9.22 -0.74 5.31
C GLY A 18 -8.56 -0.61 3.94
N ASP A 19 -8.75 0.56 3.32
CA ASP A 19 -7.99 0.94 2.13
C ASP A 19 -6.53 1.23 2.52
N SER A 20 -5.58 0.58 1.85
CA SER A 20 -4.17 0.70 2.22
C SER A 20 -3.60 2.09 1.98
N VAL A 21 -4.10 2.83 0.99
CA VAL A 21 -3.67 4.21 0.71
C VAL A 21 -4.10 5.12 1.85
N ASP A 22 -5.35 4.99 2.32
CA ASP A 22 -5.88 5.78 3.43
C ASP A 22 -5.19 5.43 4.75
N LEU A 23 -4.99 4.13 5.02
CA LEU A 23 -4.28 3.67 6.21
C LEU A 23 -2.83 4.16 6.23
N MET A 24 -2.11 4.03 5.11
CA MET A 24 -0.75 4.58 5.03
C MET A 24 -0.76 6.09 5.15
N ARG A 25 -1.74 6.82 4.59
CA ARG A 25 -1.84 8.29 4.71
C ARG A 25 -1.88 8.76 6.17
N ALA A 26 -2.52 7.99 7.05
CA ALA A 26 -2.56 8.26 8.49
C ALA A 26 -1.24 7.95 9.22
N MET A 27 -0.31 7.21 8.60
CA MET A 27 1.00 6.92 9.19
C MET A 27 1.96 8.11 9.03
N PRO A 28 2.86 8.36 10.01
CA PRO A 28 3.92 9.34 9.89
C PRO A 28 4.83 9.08 8.68
N ARG A 29 5.50 10.12 8.18
CA ARG A 29 6.59 9.95 7.20
C ARG A 29 7.73 9.16 7.84
N ASN A 30 8.47 8.38 7.05
CA ASN A 30 9.66 7.65 7.50
C ASN A 30 9.40 6.78 8.75
N ALA A 31 8.24 6.12 8.82
CA ALA A 31 7.83 5.30 9.96
C ALA A 31 8.11 3.79 9.78
N VAL A 32 8.38 3.35 8.55
CA VAL A 32 8.50 1.94 8.16
C VAL A 32 9.92 1.64 7.68
N ASP A 33 10.55 0.59 8.21
CA ASP A 33 11.89 0.15 7.82
C ASP A 33 11.86 -0.79 6.60
N PHE A 34 10.81 -1.60 6.48
CA PHE A 34 10.66 -2.59 5.42
C PHE A 34 9.21 -2.69 4.96
N ILE A 35 8.98 -2.68 3.65
CA ILE A 35 7.68 -2.92 3.03
C ILE A 35 7.75 -4.22 2.25
N LEU A 36 6.85 -5.15 2.57
CA LEU A 36 6.57 -6.33 1.76
C LEU A 36 5.12 -6.24 1.29
N THR A 37 4.91 -6.17 -0.02
CA THR A 37 3.57 -6.01 -0.58
C THR A 37 3.30 -6.99 -1.70
N ASN A 38 2.06 -7.48 -1.73
CA ASN A 38 1.51 -8.34 -2.78
C ASN A 38 0.16 -7.75 -3.24
N PRO A 39 0.19 -6.69 -4.07
CA PRO A 39 -1.01 -5.98 -4.49
C PRO A 39 -1.79 -6.77 -5.56
N PRO A 40 -3.01 -6.33 -5.97
CA PRO A 40 -3.67 -6.86 -7.18
C PRO A 40 -2.78 -6.71 -8.42
N TYR A 41 -2.82 -7.67 -9.35
CA TYR A 41 -1.90 -7.77 -10.50
C TYR A 41 -2.43 -7.15 -11.79
N LEU A 42 -3.61 -6.54 -11.73
CA LEU A 42 -4.26 -5.87 -12.86
C LEU A 42 -4.62 -6.82 -14.02
N VAL A 43 -5.07 -8.03 -13.65
CA VAL A 43 -5.44 -9.10 -14.61
C VAL A 43 -6.93 -9.41 -14.61
N ASN A 44 -7.75 -8.65 -13.86
CA ASN A 44 -9.18 -8.89 -13.66
C ASN A 44 -9.47 -10.35 -13.26
N TYR A 45 -8.69 -10.87 -12.31
CA TYR A 45 -8.77 -12.26 -11.87
C TYR A 45 -10.17 -12.58 -11.35
N GLN A 46 -10.72 -13.69 -11.86
CA GLN A 46 -11.96 -14.28 -11.39
C GLN A 46 -11.76 -15.78 -11.14
N GLY A 47 -12.03 -16.20 -9.91
CA GLY A 47 -12.03 -17.60 -9.54
C GLY A 47 -13.17 -18.37 -10.22
N ARG A 48 -13.07 -19.70 -10.26
CA ARG A 48 -14.13 -20.58 -10.80
C ARG A 48 -15.44 -20.48 -10.00
N ASP A 49 -15.36 -20.02 -8.76
CA ASP A 49 -16.48 -19.73 -7.86
C ASP A 49 -17.09 -18.33 -8.09
N GLY A 50 -16.60 -17.59 -9.08
CA GLY A 50 -17.07 -16.25 -9.41
C GLY A 50 -16.47 -15.12 -8.56
N ARG A 51 -15.63 -15.42 -7.55
CA ARG A 51 -15.00 -14.39 -6.73
C ARG A 51 -13.96 -13.61 -7.51
N LYS A 52 -13.92 -12.30 -7.30
CA LYS A 52 -12.96 -11.38 -7.93
C LYS A 52 -12.04 -10.75 -6.90
N VAL A 53 -10.82 -10.43 -7.32
CA VAL A 53 -9.92 -9.57 -6.54
C VAL A 53 -10.36 -8.12 -6.70
N ARG A 54 -10.63 -7.44 -5.59
CA ARG A 54 -11.06 -6.04 -5.61
C ARG A 54 -9.97 -5.16 -6.20
N ASN A 55 -10.37 -4.25 -7.10
CA ASN A 55 -9.50 -3.32 -7.82
C ASN A 55 -8.47 -3.98 -8.75
N ASP A 56 -8.64 -5.25 -9.11
CA ASP A 56 -7.76 -5.95 -10.05
C ASP A 56 -8.10 -5.66 -11.52
N ASP A 57 -9.14 -4.89 -11.77
CA ASP A 57 -9.64 -4.48 -13.09
C ASP A 57 -9.21 -3.06 -13.48
N ASN A 58 -8.53 -2.32 -12.59
CA ASN A 58 -8.12 -0.93 -12.82
C ASN A 58 -6.85 -0.55 -12.06
N ALA A 59 -6.04 0.34 -12.63
CA ALA A 59 -4.77 0.77 -12.04
C ALA A 59 -4.88 2.01 -11.13
N ARG A 60 -6.09 2.50 -10.81
CA ARG A 60 -6.28 3.81 -10.15
C ARG A 60 -5.65 3.89 -8.75
N TRP A 61 -5.47 2.75 -8.09
CA TRP A 61 -4.88 2.63 -6.76
C TRP A 61 -3.34 2.58 -6.77
N LEU A 62 -2.72 2.21 -7.91
CA LEU A 62 -1.32 1.83 -7.97
C LEU A 62 -0.38 2.99 -7.60
N ARG A 63 -0.45 4.08 -8.37
CA ARG A 63 0.38 5.27 -8.11
C ARG A 63 0.10 5.91 -6.75
N PRO A 64 -1.16 6.05 -6.27
CA PRO A 64 -1.43 6.48 -4.90
C PRO A 64 -0.80 5.58 -3.83
N ALA A 65 -0.85 4.26 -4.00
CA ALA A 65 -0.24 3.32 -3.07
C ALA A 65 1.29 3.43 -3.05
N VAL A 66 1.95 3.46 -4.20
CA VAL A 66 3.42 3.61 -4.28
C VAL A 66 3.88 4.93 -3.67
N ASN A 67 3.16 6.03 -3.94
CA ASN A 67 3.46 7.32 -3.30
C ASN A 67 3.39 7.26 -1.77
N GLN A 68 2.39 6.57 -1.22
CA GLN A 68 2.30 6.42 0.24
C GLN A 68 3.36 5.47 0.78
N MET A 69 3.65 4.35 0.10
CA MET A 69 4.73 3.43 0.46
C MET A 69 6.07 4.17 0.53
N HIS A 70 6.43 4.92 -0.52
CA HIS A 70 7.63 5.74 -0.53
C HIS A 70 7.65 6.78 0.61
N ARG A 71 6.50 7.44 0.88
CA ARG A 71 6.41 8.45 1.93
C ARG A 71 6.63 7.87 3.34
N VAL A 72 6.10 6.68 3.63
CA VAL A 72 6.21 6.06 4.95
C VAL A 72 7.52 5.29 5.12
N LEU A 73 8.17 4.88 4.04
CA LEU A 73 9.47 4.21 4.07
C LEU A 73 10.56 5.16 4.57
N LYS A 74 11.44 4.67 5.45
CA LYS A 74 12.62 5.42 5.91
C LYS A 74 13.67 5.51 4.82
N TRP A 75 14.53 6.52 4.91
CA TRP A 75 15.79 6.56 4.16
C TRP A 75 16.61 5.30 4.41
N GLY A 76 17.07 4.64 3.33
CA GLY A 76 17.77 3.36 3.42
C GLY A 76 16.88 2.15 3.70
N GLY A 77 15.56 2.34 3.81
CA GLY A 77 14.60 1.24 3.93
C GLY A 77 14.46 0.45 2.64
N LEU A 78 13.95 -0.77 2.75
CA LEU A 78 13.76 -1.68 1.63
C LEU A 78 12.27 -1.87 1.33
N ALA A 79 11.90 -1.82 0.06
CA ALA A 79 10.57 -2.21 -0.40
C ALA A 79 10.68 -3.38 -1.38
N VAL A 80 9.93 -4.44 -1.11
CA VAL A 80 9.76 -5.60 -1.98
C VAL A 80 8.31 -5.67 -2.39
N SER A 81 8.07 -5.55 -3.69
CA SER A 81 6.75 -5.66 -4.29
C SER A 81 6.70 -6.86 -5.21
N PHE A 82 5.72 -7.73 -4.98
CA PHE A 82 5.23 -8.56 -6.07
C PHE A 82 4.42 -7.69 -7.04
N TYR A 83 4.30 -8.12 -8.30
CA TYR A 83 3.59 -7.37 -9.33
C TYR A 83 3.15 -8.28 -10.49
N GLY A 84 2.22 -7.77 -11.30
CA GLY A 84 1.79 -8.43 -12.54
C GLY A 84 2.80 -8.21 -13.67
N TRP A 85 3.50 -9.27 -14.09
CA TRP A 85 4.52 -9.19 -15.16
C TRP A 85 4.02 -8.54 -16.45
N ASN A 86 2.79 -8.88 -16.87
CA ASN A 86 2.18 -8.35 -18.10
C ASN A 86 1.78 -6.87 -18.01
N LYS A 87 2.02 -6.23 -16.86
CA LYS A 87 1.70 -4.83 -16.54
C LYS A 87 2.90 -4.10 -15.96
N ILE A 88 4.11 -4.61 -16.19
CA ILE A 88 5.36 -4.03 -15.66
C ILE A 88 5.52 -2.56 -16.03
N ASP A 89 5.03 -2.13 -17.18
CA ASP A 89 5.00 -0.73 -17.61
C ASP A 89 4.30 0.17 -16.57
N LEU A 90 3.18 -0.28 -16.01
CA LEU A 90 2.45 0.47 -14.99
C LEU A 90 3.13 0.38 -13.61
N PHE A 91 3.64 -0.80 -13.24
CA PHE A 91 4.26 -1.01 -11.93
C PHE A 91 5.64 -0.36 -11.79
N ALA A 92 6.41 -0.25 -12.88
CA ALA A 92 7.72 0.40 -12.88
C ALA A 92 7.62 1.93 -13.02
N ASP A 93 6.54 2.45 -13.62
CA ASP A 93 6.27 3.89 -13.71
C ASP A 93 5.70 4.50 -12.41
N ALA A 94 4.93 3.70 -11.66
CA ALA A 94 4.23 4.12 -10.44
C ALA A 94 5.17 4.45 -9.27
#